data_AF-A0A242PGT1-F1
#
_entry.id   AF-A0A242PGT1-F1
#
_cell.length_a   1.000
_cell.length_b   1.000
_cell.length_c   1.000
_cell.angle_alpha   90.00
_cell.angle_beta   90.00
_cell.angle_gamma   90.00
#
_symmetry.space_group_name_H-M   'P 1'
#
loop_
_entity.id
_entity.type
_entity.pdbx_description
1 polymer ?
#
loop_
_entity_poly.entity_id
_entity_poly.type
_entity_poly.pdbx_seq_one_letter_code
_entity_poly.pdbx_strand_id
1 'polypeptide(L)'
;MGYSFTSWDADTGTMLAGAIYRVSSSDNKVWGEENLTGKELLSGTFVAVNPDGGIKPIESANDLIHGIIVRDVYGDVHPADRQINIGHFSHGDAVVALAVDDAELKRGDRVYVVASGDDAGKITNVSEGNLDLGYWVERVSNGNHCAAITLGYAQSVKI
;
A
#
# COMPACT_ATOMS: atom_id res chain seq x y z
N MET A 1 12.72 14.83 -31.52
CA MET A 1 13.32 14.22 -30.30
C MET A 1 12.63 14.83 -29.10
N GLY A 2 11.58 14.17 -28.59
CA GLY A 2 10.95 14.58 -27.33
C GLY A 2 11.69 13.89 -26.19
N TYR A 3 11.98 14.63 -25.12
CA TYR A 3 12.47 14.04 -23.87
C TYR A 3 11.40 13.09 -23.35
N SER A 4 11.55 11.78 -23.59
CA SER A 4 10.80 10.75 -22.91
C SER A 4 11.40 10.59 -21.53
N PHE A 5 11.03 11.47 -20.60
CA PHE A 5 11.01 11.05 -19.20
C PHE A 5 10.10 9.82 -19.16
N THR A 6 10.59 8.69 -18.65
CA THR A 6 9.74 7.57 -18.26
C THR A 6 8.60 8.18 -17.46
N SER A 7 7.40 8.19 -18.04
CA SER A 7 6.23 8.70 -17.34
C SER A 7 5.97 7.70 -16.22
N TRP A 8 6.58 7.93 -15.06
CA TRP A 8 6.34 7.16 -13.84
C TRP A 8 4.84 7.14 -13.51
N ASP A 9 4.10 8.15 -14.01
CA ASP A 9 2.65 8.34 -13.91
C ASP A 9 1.86 7.86 -15.16
N ALA A 10 2.28 6.79 -15.83
CA ALA A 10 1.52 6.17 -16.93
C ALA A 10 1.09 4.74 -16.58
N ASP A 11 0.06 4.21 -17.25
CA ASP A 11 -0.39 2.82 -17.07
C ASP A 11 0.74 1.80 -17.29
N THR A 12 1.70 2.12 -18.17
CA THR A 12 2.92 1.34 -18.43
C THR A 12 4.16 1.88 -17.69
N GLY A 13 3.95 2.76 -16.70
CA GLY A 13 4.98 3.37 -15.90
C GLY A 13 5.60 2.41 -14.87
N THR A 14 6.51 2.94 -14.06
CA THR A 14 7.18 2.23 -12.98
C THR A 14 7.13 3.08 -11.71
N MET A 15 6.06 2.96 -10.93
CA MET A 15 5.96 3.56 -9.60
C MET A 15 6.70 2.72 -8.57
N LEU A 16 7.40 3.35 -7.63
CA LEU A 16 8.09 2.60 -6.57
C LEU A 16 7.09 2.26 -5.45
N ALA A 17 6.88 0.96 -5.20
CA ALA A 17 6.04 0.49 -4.10
C ALA A 17 6.53 1.08 -2.77
N GLY A 18 5.59 1.48 -1.90
CA GLY A 18 5.88 2.13 -0.62
C GLY A 18 6.29 3.60 -0.74
N ALA A 19 6.36 4.18 -1.95
CA ALA A 19 6.63 5.61 -2.10
C ALA A 19 5.40 6.43 -1.68
N ILE A 20 5.65 7.52 -0.96
CA ILE A 20 4.60 8.49 -0.63
C ILE A 20 4.34 9.32 -1.88
N TYR A 21 3.12 9.24 -2.41
CA TYR A 21 2.76 9.86 -3.69
C TYR A 21 2.29 11.30 -3.53
N ARG A 22 1.43 11.54 -2.53
CA ARG A 22 0.89 12.87 -2.23
C ARG A 22 0.70 13.01 -0.73
N VAL A 23 1.30 14.04 -0.16
CA VAL A 23 1.28 14.33 1.28
C VAL A 23 0.21 15.38 1.57
N SER A 24 -0.70 15.11 2.50
CA SER A 24 -1.53 16.12 3.18
C SER A 24 -0.82 16.65 4.44
N SER A 25 -1.24 17.81 4.95
CA SER A 25 -0.60 18.59 6.03
C SER A 25 -0.58 17.89 7.41
N SER A 26 0.13 16.78 7.56
CA SER A 26 0.46 16.20 8.86
C SER A 26 1.93 15.89 8.91
N ASP A 27 2.61 16.50 9.86
CA ASP A 27 4.06 16.62 9.84
C ASP A 27 4.82 15.32 10.12
N ASN A 28 4.18 14.24 10.59
CA ASN A 28 4.82 12.91 10.74
C ASN A 28 3.76 11.79 10.73
N LYS A 29 3.58 11.10 9.60
CA LYS A 29 2.68 9.95 9.43
C LYS A 29 3.40 8.60 9.30
N VAL A 30 4.73 8.64 9.33
CA VAL A 30 5.58 7.47 9.17
C VAL A 30 6.42 7.34 10.43
N TRP A 31 6.42 6.16 11.03
CA TRP A 31 7.30 5.84 12.15
C TRP A 31 7.80 4.40 12.05
N GLY A 32 8.90 4.13 12.74
CA GLY A 32 9.53 2.82 12.76
C GLY A 32 8.80 1.85 13.67
N GLU A 33 8.50 0.66 13.15
CA GLU A 33 7.96 -0.48 13.89
C GLU A 33 8.88 -1.68 13.78
N GLU A 34 8.97 -2.48 14.85
CA GLU A 34 9.80 -3.68 14.85
C GLU A 34 9.12 -4.80 14.04
N ASN A 35 9.85 -5.39 13.10
CA ASN A 35 9.48 -6.66 12.52
C ASN A 35 10.13 -7.77 13.34
N LEU A 36 9.31 -8.50 14.12
CA LEU A 36 9.76 -9.61 14.97
C LEU A 36 9.32 -10.97 14.41
N THR A 37 8.87 -11.01 13.16
CA THR A 37 8.22 -12.21 12.60
C THR A 37 9.18 -13.22 11.97
N GLY A 38 10.46 -12.88 11.83
CA GLY A 38 11.43 -13.73 11.15
C GLY A 38 11.20 -13.83 9.63
N LYS A 39 10.29 -13.03 9.08
CA LYS A 39 9.97 -12.96 7.65
C LYS A 39 10.34 -11.59 7.08
N GLU A 40 10.90 -11.60 5.88
CA GLU A 40 11.09 -10.38 5.10
C GLU A 40 9.73 -9.84 4.65
N LEU A 41 9.62 -8.52 4.52
CA LEU A 41 8.38 -7.85 4.13
C LEU A 41 8.59 -6.93 2.94
N LEU A 42 7.61 -6.87 2.06
CA LEU A 42 7.69 -6.09 0.82
C LEU A 42 7.22 -4.65 1.03
N SER A 43 7.96 -3.70 0.47
CA SER A 43 7.53 -2.31 0.37
C SER A 43 6.19 -2.19 -0.34
N GLY A 44 5.33 -1.28 0.14
CA GLY A 44 4.00 -1.06 -0.44
C GLY A 44 2.97 -2.15 -0.14
N THR A 45 3.26 -3.08 0.78
CA THR A 45 2.27 -4.02 1.32
C THR A 45 1.75 -3.57 2.68
N PHE A 46 0.49 -3.88 2.96
CA PHE A 46 -0.14 -3.64 4.25
C PHE A 46 0.27 -4.69 5.27
N VAL A 47 0.40 -4.24 6.52
CA VAL A 47 0.78 -5.06 7.67
C VAL A 47 -0.23 -4.91 8.79
N ALA A 48 -0.26 -5.92 9.66
CA ALA A 48 -1.09 -5.97 10.84
C ALA A 48 -0.30 -5.69 12.11
N VAL A 49 -1.01 -5.31 13.18
CA VAL A 49 -0.46 -5.19 14.53
C VAL A 49 -0.07 -6.59 15.01
N ASN A 50 1.16 -6.74 15.51
CA ASN A 50 1.57 -7.95 16.18
C ASN A 50 1.21 -7.88 17.67
N PRO A 51 0.43 -8.83 18.23
CA PRO A 51 0.12 -8.88 19.66
C PRO A 51 1.36 -8.93 20.56
N ASP A 52 2.47 -9.50 20.08
CA ASP A 52 3.73 -9.59 20.81
C ASP A 52 4.58 -8.29 20.73
N GLY A 53 4.12 -7.29 19.97
CA GLY A 53 4.81 -6.02 19.74
C GLY A 53 5.28 -5.86 18.29
N GLY A 54 5.20 -4.62 17.80
CA GLY A 54 5.56 -4.25 16.43
C GLY A 54 4.52 -4.69 15.39
N ILE A 55 5.00 -5.15 14.23
CA ILE A 55 4.17 -5.51 13.08
C ILE A 55 4.31 -6.98 12.68
N LYS A 56 3.29 -7.49 11.99
CA LYS A 56 3.28 -8.81 11.35
C LYS A 56 2.66 -8.77 9.94
N PRO A 57 2.96 -9.75 9.06
CA PRO A 57 2.17 -9.95 7.84
C PRO A 57 0.69 -10.13 8.16
N ILE A 58 -0.16 -9.75 7.21
CA ILE A 58 -1.58 -10.07 7.28
C ILE A 58 -1.74 -11.58 7.06
N GLU A 59 -2.52 -12.23 7.92
CA GLU A 59 -2.79 -13.67 7.88
C GLU A 59 -4.30 -13.94 7.87
N SER A 60 -5.12 -12.98 8.31
CA SER A 60 -6.58 -13.11 8.37
C SER A 60 -7.30 -11.78 8.12
N ALA A 61 -8.55 -11.86 7.65
CA ALA A 61 -9.46 -10.72 7.56
C ALA A 61 -9.85 -10.12 8.94
N ASN A 62 -9.53 -10.82 10.03
CA ASN A 62 -9.74 -10.33 11.39
C ASN A 62 -8.51 -9.59 11.96
N ASP A 63 -7.41 -9.53 11.22
CA ASP A 63 -6.22 -8.83 11.67
C ASP A 63 -6.47 -7.32 11.74
N LEU A 64 -5.92 -6.69 12.78
CA LEU A 64 -5.94 -5.25 12.92
C LEU A 64 -4.87 -4.64 12.03
N ILE A 65 -5.27 -3.93 10.98
CA ILE A 65 -4.34 -3.22 10.10
C ILE A 65 -3.57 -2.16 10.88
N HIS A 66 -2.25 -2.25 10.82
CA HIS A 66 -1.36 -1.25 11.39
C HIS A 66 -1.10 -0.13 10.38
N GLY A 67 -0.79 -0.47 9.13
CA GLY A 67 -0.48 0.50 8.09
C GLY A 67 0.13 -0.17 6.86
N ILE A 68 0.81 0.63 6.05
CA ILE A 68 1.51 0.16 4.85
C ILE A 68 3.01 0.39 4.98
N ILE A 69 3.82 -0.55 4.50
CA ILE A 69 5.27 -0.41 4.53
C ILE A 69 5.71 0.68 3.55
N VAL A 70 6.39 1.69 4.06
CA VAL A 70 6.94 2.79 3.27
C VAL A 70 8.37 2.45 2.89
N ARG A 71 8.70 2.74 1.63
CA ARG A 71 10.05 2.52 1.10
C ARG A 71 11.06 3.38 1.86
N ASP A 72 12.12 2.75 2.32
CA ASP A 72 13.23 3.41 3.01
C ASP A 72 14.59 2.97 2.45
N VAL A 73 15.64 3.07 3.27
CA VAL A 73 17.02 2.69 2.91
C VAL A 73 17.16 1.21 2.50
N TYR A 74 16.24 0.34 2.91
CA TYR A 74 16.25 -1.08 2.57
C TYR A 74 15.73 -1.37 1.15
N GLY A 75 15.02 -0.43 0.53
CA GLY A 75 14.53 -0.58 -0.85
C GLY A 75 13.23 -1.39 -0.92
N ASP A 76 13.18 -2.40 -1.78
CA ASP A 76 11.95 -3.16 -2.08
C ASP A 76 11.59 -4.21 -1.02
N VAL A 77 12.60 -4.74 -0.34
CA VAL A 77 12.46 -5.83 0.64
C VAL A 77 13.06 -5.36 1.96
N HIS A 78 12.26 -5.42 3.01
CA HIS A 78 12.66 -5.05 4.36
C HIS A 78 13.02 -6.29 5.18
N PRO A 79 14.14 -6.24 5.92
CA PRO A 79 14.64 -7.38 6.68
C PRO A 79 13.74 -7.75 7.87
N ALA A 80 13.90 -9.00 8.30
CA ALA A 80 13.07 -9.65 9.31
C ALA A 80 13.39 -9.29 10.78
N ASP A 81 14.42 -8.49 11.02
CA ASP A 81 15.01 -8.24 12.35
C ASP A 81 15.34 -6.75 12.58
N ARG A 82 14.64 -5.84 11.89
CA ARG A 82 14.89 -4.40 11.94
C ARG A 82 13.61 -3.61 12.17
N GLN A 83 13.80 -2.33 12.49
CA GLN A 83 12.74 -1.34 12.44
C GLN A 83 12.46 -0.98 10.99
N ILE A 84 11.17 -0.98 10.64
CA ILE A 84 10.65 -0.71 9.30
C ILE A 84 9.73 0.50 9.39
N ASN A 85 9.81 1.40 8.42
CA ASN A 85 8.94 2.56 8.35
C ASN A 85 7.52 2.18 7.92
N ILE A 86 6.55 2.43 8.79
CA ILE A 86 5.13 2.17 8.53
C ILE A 86 4.39 3.49 8.36
N GLY A 87 3.72 3.62 7.22
CA GLY A 87 2.90 4.76 6.86
C GLY A 87 1.47 4.61 7.34
N HIS A 88 1.00 5.62 8.06
CA HIS A 88 -0.34 5.74 8.60
C HIS A 88 -1.06 6.86 7.85
N PHE A 89 -1.58 6.51 6.69
CA PHE A 89 -2.21 7.46 5.78
C PHE A 89 -3.66 7.73 6.19
N SER A 90 -4.00 9.01 6.25
CA SER A 90 -5.34 9.49 6.55
C SER A 90 -6.01 10.02 5.29
N HIS A 91 -7.21 10.55 5.46
CA HIS A 91 -8.05 11.06 4.38
C HIS A 91 -7.29 12.07 3.51
N GLY A 92 -7.27 11.81 2.20
CA GLY A 92 -6.63 12.67 1.21
C GLY A 92 -5.13 12.45 1.01
N ASP A 93 -4.48 11.60 1.82
CA ASP A 93 -3.12 11.15 1.56
C ASP A 93 -3.08 10.06 0.49
N ALA A 94 -1.99 10.02 -0.27
CA ALA A 94 -1.75 9.00 -1.27
C ALA A 94 -0.41 8.30 -1.12
N VAL A 95 -0.42 6.98 -1.28
CA VAL A 95 0.74 6.08 -1.20
C VAL A 95 0.72 5.11 -2.37
N VAL A 96 1.89 4.73 -2.87
CA VAL A 96 2.02 3.66 -3.87
C VAL A 96 1.95 2.32 -3.16
N ALA A 97 0.89 1.55 -3.43
CA ALA A 97 0.71 0.19 -2.94
C ALA A 97 1.00 -0.83 -4.03
N LEU A 98 1.53 -1.98 -3.61
CA LEU A 98 1.78 -3.13 -4.46
C LEU A 98 0.46 -3.87 -4.70
N ALA A 99 0.13 -4.10 -5.97
CA ALA A 99 -1.04 -4.84 -6.41
C ALA A 99 -0.69 -6.31 -6.66
N VAL A 100 -1.71 -7.17 -6.64
CA VAL A 100 -1.56 -8.55 -7.14
C VAL A 100 -1.23 -8.54 -8.63
N ASP A 101 -0.41 -9.49 -9.07
CA ASP A 101 0.23 -9.43 -10.39
C ASP A 101 -0.78 -9.43 -11.55
N ASP A 102 -1.94 -10.04 -11.36
CA ASP A 102 -3.02 -10.14 -12.35
C ASP A 102 -4.14 -9.10 -12.17
N ALA A 103 -4.02 -8.18 -11.21
CA ALA A 103 -5.03 -7.13 -11.02
C ALA A 103 -4.94 -6.07 -12.12
N GLU A 104 -5.99 -5.99 -12.95
CA GLU A 104 -6.21 -4.86 -13.84
C GLU A 104 -6.89 -3.71 -13.09
N LEU A 105 -6.08 -2.80 -12.54
CA LEU A 105 -6.55 -1.60 -11.87
C LEU A 105 -6.77 -0.45 -12.86
N LYS A 106 -7.76 0.41 -12.56
CA LYS A 106 -8.05 1.66 -13.27
C LYS A 106 -8.26 2.80 -12.28
N ARG A 107 -7.99 4.02 -12.73
CA ARG A 107 -8.24 5.23 -11.93
C ARG A 107 -9.71 5.31 -11.50
N GLY A 108 -9.93 5.52 -10.20
CA GLY A 108 -11.25 5.58 -9.58
C GLY A 108 -11.75 4.24 -9.04
N ASP A 109 -11.08 3.13 -9.33
CA ASP A 109 -11.46 1.83 -8.76
C ASP A 109 -11.32 1.84 -7.24
N ARG A 110 -12.30 1.21 -6.58
CA ARG A 110 -12.18 0.83 -5.17
C ARG A 110 -11.17 -0.31 -5.06
N VAL A 111 -10.28 -0.23 -4.07
CA VAL A 111 -9.31 -1.30 -3.82
C VAL A 111 -9.51 -1.89 -2.43
N TYR A 112 -9.17 -3.17 -2.33
CA TYR A 112 -9.24 -3.99 -1.14
C TYR A 112 -7.85 -4.54 -0.84
N VAL A 113 -7.56 -4.76 0.43
CA VAL A 113 -6.31 -5.40 0.86
C VAL A 113 -6.53 -6.90 0.96
N VAL A 114 -5.66 -7.68 0.33
CA VAL A 114 -5.71 -9.14 0.37
C VAL A 114 -5.51 -9.62 1.80
N ALA A 115 -6.46 -10.41 2.29
CA ALA A 115 -6.56 -10.73 3.71
C ALA A 115 -5.78 -11.99 4.15
N SER A 116 -5.29 -12.80 3.21
CA SER A 116 -4.53 -14.03 3.49
C SER A 116 -3.87 -14.59 2.23
N GLY A 117 -2.97 -15.57 2.40
CA GLY A 117 -2.26 -16.23 1.29
C GLY A 117 -0.99 -15.50 0.86
N ASP A 118 -0.45 -15.89 -0.29
CA ASP A 118 0.86 -15.40 -0.78
C ASP A 118 0.85 -13.91 -1.13
N ASP A 119 -0.31 -13.37 -1.47
CA ASP A 119 -0.52 -11.96 -1.80
C ASP A 119 -1.01 -11.12 -0.62
N ALA A 120 -1.05 -11.67 0.59
CA ALA A 120 -1.55 -10.95 1.76
C ALA A 120 -0.85 -9.59 1.94
N GLY A 121 -1.64 -8.55 2.16
CA GLY A 121 -1.15 -7.18 2.24
C GLY A 121 -1.01 -6.44 0.91
N LYS A 122 -1.07 -7.11 -0.25
CA LYS A 122 -1.19 -6.43 -1.54
C LYS A 122 -2.61 -5.90 -1.76
N ILE A 123 -2.78 -5.00 -2.73
CA ILE A 123 -4.10 -4.50 -3.14
C ILE A 123 -4.68 -5.27 -4.33
N THR A 124 -6.01 -5.32 -4.38
CA THR A 124 -6.79 -5.91 -5.48
C THR A 124 -8.09 -5.13 -5.69
N ASN A 125 -8.75 -5.31 -6.85
CA ASN A 125 -10.10 -4.82 -7.10
C ASN A 125 -11.20 -5.84 -6.70
N VAL A 126 -10.82 -7.00 -6.14
CA VAL A 126 -11.74 -8.05 -5.69
C VAL A 126 -12.18 -7.79 -4.24
N SER A 127 -13.49 -7.62 -4.04
CA SER A 127 -14.07 -7.37 -2.70
C SER A 127 -14.23 -8.62 -1.83
N GLU A 128 -14.60 -9.74 -2.43
CA GLU A 128 -14.97 -10.95 -1.68
C GLU A 128 -13.76 -11.50 -0.92
N GLY A 129 -13.91 -11.64 0.40
CA GLY A 129 -12.86 -12.17 1.29
C GLY A 129 -11.73 -11.20 1.64
N ASN A 130 -11.75 -9.97 1.10
CA ASN A 130 -10.69 -8.98 1.29
C ASN A 130 -11.14 -7.79 2.15
N LEU A 131 -10.17 -7.02 2.64
CA LEU A 131 -10.39 -5.92 3.57
C LEU A 131 -10.70 -4.62 2.81
N ASP A 132 -11.88 -4.04 3.04
CA ASP A 132 -12.21 -2.69 2.56
C ASP A 132 -11.76 -1.64 3.57
N LEU A 133 -10.66 -0.96 3.26
CA LEU A 133 -10.11 0.12 4.08
C LEU A 133 -10.52 1.52 3.57
N GLY A 134 -11.33 1.62 2.51
CA GLY A 134 -11.79 2.91 2.00
C GLY A 134 -10.91 3.56 0.93
N TYR A 135 -9.91 2.84 0.40
CA TYR A 135 -8.99 3.37 -0.61
C TYR A 135 -9.57 3.28 -2.02
N TRP A 136 -9.17 4.22 -2.87
CA TRP A 136 -9.37 4.14 -4.32
C TRP A 136 -8.08 4.43 -5.08
N VAL A 137 -8.03 4.01 -6.33
CA VAL A 137 -6.91 4.23 -7.24
C VAL A 137 -6.90 5.69 -7.73
N GLU A 138 -5.87 6.45 -7.37
CA GLU A 138 -5.59 7.78 -7.94
C GLU A 138 -4.86 7.66 -9.29
N ARG A 139 -3.90 6.73 -9.36
CA ARG A 139 -3.08 6.43 -10.54
C ARG A 139 -2.67 4.97 -10.56
N VAL A 140 -2.41 4.45 -11.76
CA VAL A 140 -1.98 3.08 -11.99
C VAL A 140 -0.59 3.04 -12.60
N SER A 141 0.11 1.96 -12.30
CA SER A 141 1.41 1.59 -12.84
C SER A 141 1.40 0.07 -13.04
N ASN A 142 0.61 -0.38 -14.02
CA ASN A 142 0.40 -1.80 -14.28
C ASN A 142 1.67 -2.49 -14.81
N GLY A 143 2.62 -1.73 -15.36
CA GLY A 143 3.93 -2.24 -15.78
C GLY A 143 4.77 -2.86 -14.67
N ASN A 144 4.47 -2.58 -13.41
CA ASN A 144 5.12 -3.19 -12.25
C ASN A 144 4.15 -3.47 -11.09
N HIS A 145 2.88 -3.73 -11.43
CA HIS A 145 1.85 -4.13 -10.47
C HIS A 145 1.72 -3.18 -9.28
N CYS A 146 1.68 -1.87 -9.54
CA CYS A 146 1.56 -0.85 -8.51
C CYS A 146 0.41 0.11 -8.80
N ALA A 147 -0.17 0.69 -7.75
CA ALA A 147 -1.08 1.81 -7.89
C ALA A 147 -0.89 2.83 -6.77
N ALA A 148 -0.97 4.11 -7.10
CA ALA A 148 -1.12 5.15 -6.11
C ALA A 148 -2.57 5.14 -5.60
N ILE A 149 -2.75 4.85 -4.32
CA ILE A 149 -4.06 4.76 -3.69
C ILE A 149 -4.27 5.91 -2.71
N THR A 150 -5.48 6.45 -2.66
CA THR A 150 -5.85 7.54 -1.74
C THR A 150 -6.92 7.07 -0.79
N LEU A 151 -6.75 7.36 0.51
CA LEU A 151 -7.81 7.11 1.49
C LEU A 151 -8.90 8.15 1.32
N GLY A 152 -10.11 7.65 1.15
CA GLY A 152 -11.22 8.49 0.77
C GLY A 152 -11.94 9.23 1.86
N TYR A 153 -12.11 10.55 1.71
CA TYR A 153 -13.20 11.27 2.36
C TYR A 153 -14.48 11.14 1.52
N ALA A 154 -15.03 9.92 1.45
CA ALA A 154 -16.21 9.65 0.64
C ALA A 154 -17.47 10.25 1.28
N GLN A 155 -17.76 11.52 0.98
CA GLN A 155 -19.09 12.09 1.20
C GLN A 155 -19.99 11.67 0.04
N SER A 156 -20.93 10.76 0.29
CA SER A 156 -21.98 10.45 -0.67
C SER A 156 -22.90 11.65 -0.79
N VAL A 157 -22.82 12.39 -1.91
CA VAL A 157 -23.89 13.33 -2.29
C VAL A 157 -25.02 12.47 -2.86
N LYS A 158 -25.86 11.95 -1.97
CA LYS A 158 -27.16 11.41 -2.40
C LYS A 158 -27.97 12.60 -2.92
N ILE A 159 -28.29 12.60 -4.20
CA ILE A 159 -29.40 13.38 -4.76
C ILE A 159 -30.63 12.48 -4.75
#